data_AF-A0A7V8WB78-F1
#
_entry.id   AF-A0A7V8WB78-F1
#
_cell.length_a   1.000
_cell.length_b   1.000
_cell.length_c   1.000
_cell.angle_alpha   90.00
_cell.angle_beta   90.00
_cell.angle_gamma   90.00
#
_symmetry.space_group_name_H-M   'P 1'
#
loop_
_entity.id
_entity.type
_entity.pdbx_description
1 polymer ?
#
loop_
_entity_poly.entity_id
_entity_poly.type
_entity_poly.pdbx_seq_one_letter_code
_entity_poly.pdbx_strand_id
1 'polypeptide(L)'
;LRDDLGFDGVAIADDLTAPAITSSFRTTAAAVDAVKAGIDTVYVSQDDEVQRDVYDALSQAVRKKVITRERLDEAVTRTLVAKREAGVLELESGGGESGSGSGSGSSGGGSGGGSG
;
A
#
# COMPACT_ATOMS: atom_id res chain seq x y z
N LEU A 1 -21.79 -9.47 2.63
CA LEU A 1 -20.88 -9.23 1.48
C LEU A 1 -19.74 -10.24 1.46
N ARG A 2 -18.90 -10.28 2.49
CA ARG A 2 -17.83 -11.29 2.56
C ARG A 2 -18.39 -12.67 2.89
N ASP A 3 -19.18 -12.78 3.96
CA ASP A 3 -19.68 -14.08 4.44
C ASP A 3 -20.75 -14.67 3.51
N ASP A 4 -21.83 -13.91 3.25
CA ASP A 4 -22.97 -14.46 2.49
C ASP A 4 -22.75 -14.52 0.97
N LEU A 5 -21.91 -13.65 0.42
CA LEU A 5 -21.71 -13.54 -1.04
C LEU A 5 -20.31 -13.99 -1.49
N GLY A 6 -19.39 -14.32 -0.57
CA GLY A 6 -18.04 -14.75 -0.91
C GLY A 6 -17.21 -13.70 -1.65
N PHE A 7 -17.47 -12.40 -1.43
CA PHE A 7 -16.72 -11.35 -2.14
C PHE A 7 -15.34 -11.11 -1.50
N ASP A 8 -14.30 -11.51 -2.23
CA ASP A 8 -12.90 -11.40 -1.80
C ASP A 8 -12.13 -10.21 -2.42
N GLY A 9 -12.80 -9.42 -3.26
CA GLY A 9 -12.24 -8.20 -3.84
C GLY A 9 -12.11 -7.03 -2.85
N VAL A 10 -11.73 -5.88 -3.37
CA VAL A 10 -11.60 -4.63 -2.59
C VAL A 10 -12.98 -4.04 -2.32
N ALA A 11 -13.28 -3.79 -1.04
CA ALA A 11 -14.45 -3.04 -0.63
C ALA A 11 -14.09 -1.58 -0.35
N ILE A 12 -14.76 -0.64 -1.02
CA ILE A 12 -14.55 0.79 -0.87
C ILE A 12 -15.79 1.41 -0.24
N ALA A 13 -15.63 2.16 0.84
CA ALA A 13 -16.74 2.95 1.39
C ALA A 13 -16.98 4.18 0.50
N ASP A 14 -18.26 4.51 0.30
CA ASP A 14 -18.67 5.78 -0.26
C ASP A 14 -18.25 6.95 0.66
N ASP A 15 -18.39 8.17 0.18
CA ASP A 15 -17.97 9.38 0.86
C ASP A 15 -18.51 9.45 2.30
N LEU A 16 -17.61 9.26 3.27
CA LEU A 16 -17.95 9.29 4.69
C LEU A 16 -18.29 10.71 5.19
N THR A 17 -18.28 11.70 4.29
CA THR A 17 -18.62 13.09 4.55
C THR A 17 -20.02 13.49 4.05
N ALA A 18 -20.79 12.52 3.55
CA ALA A 18 -22.17 12.71 3.13
C ALA A 18 -22.98 13.49 4.21
N PRO A 19 -24.04 14.25 3.85
CA PRO A 19 -24.76 15.15 4.76
C PRO A 19 -25.27 14.51 6.07
N ALA A 20 -25.37 13.19 6.11
CA ALA A 20 -25.68 12.41 7.31
C ALA A 20 -24.54 12.40 8.36
N ILE A 21 -23.29 12.76 8.00
CA ILE A 21 -22.04 12.64 8.77
C ILE A 21 -21.23 13.96 8.66
N THR A 22 -21.76 15.07 9.16
CA THR A 22 -21.21 16.43 8.88
C THR A 22 -20.35 17.05 9.99
N SER A 23 -19.63 16.25 10.79
CA SER A 23 -18.57 16.79 11.65
C SER A 23 -17.32 15.93 11.60
N SER A 24 -16.13 16.56 11.68
CA SER A 24 -14.84 15.87 11.63
C SER A 24 -14.73 14.73 12.63
N PHE A 25 -15.25 14.92 13.85
CA PHE A 25 -15.33 13.86 14.86
C PHE A 25 -16.18 12.65 14.41
N ARG A 26 -17.28 12.90 13.69
CA ARG A 26 -18.13 11.83 13.16
C ARG A 26 -17.48 11.14 11.97
N THR A 27 -16.77 11.89 11.12
CA THR A 27 -16.03 11.35 9.97
C THR A 27 -14.89 10.42 10.41
N THR A 28 -14.10 10.84 11.41
CA THR A 28 -12.98 10.03 11.95
C THR A 28 -13.47 8.73 12.61
N ALA A 29 -14.52 8.80 13.43
CA ALA A 29 -15.12 7.61 14.04
C ALA A 29 -15.73 6.67 12.98
N ALA A 30 -16.44 7.22 12.00
CA ALA A 30 -17.02 6.45 10.90
C ALA A 30 -15.94 5.74 10.06
N ALA A 31 -14.80 6.38 9.80
CA ALA A 31 -13.69 5.76 9.09
C ALA A 31 -13.11 4.56 9.85
N VAL A 32 -12.92 4.70 11.16
CA VAL A 32 -12.44 3.59 12.01
C VAL A 32 -13.43 2.43 12.00
N ASP A 33 -14.72 2.71 12.16
CA ASP A 33 -15.77 1.68 12.17
C ASP A 33 -15.95 1.01 10.81
N ALA A 34 -15.83 1.76 9.70
CA ALA A 34 -15.86 1.20 8.35
C ALA A 34 -14.75 0.17 8.15
N VAL A 35 -13.51 0.50 8.53
CA VAL A 35 -12.37 -0.43 8.39
C VAL A 35 -12.57 -1.67 9.25
N LYS A 36 -13.05 -1.51 10.49
CA LYS A 36 -13.41 -2.63 11.37
C LYS A 36 -14.50 -3.53 10.77
N ALA A 37 -15.48 -2.95 10.07
CA ALA A 37 -16.56 -3.68 9.42
C ALA A 37 -16.14 -4.41 8.14
N GLY A 38 -14.88 -4.27 7.70
CA GLY A 38 -14.37 -5.01 6.54
C GLY A 38 -14.20 -4.17 5.27
N ILE A 39 -14.37 -2.84 5.34
CA ILE A 39 -14.02 -1.91 4.27
C ILE A 39 -12.49 -1.79 4.16
N ASP A 40 -11.96 -1.87 2.95
CA ASP A 40 -10.52 -1.85 2.68
C ASP A 40 -9.99 -0.45 2.34
N THR A 41 -10.81 0.42 1.76
CA THR A 41 -10.46 1.81 1.44
C THR A 41 -11.60 2.75 1.81
N VAL A 42 -11.26 3.87 2.47
CA VAL A 42 -12.19 4.95 2.79
C VAL A 42 -11.97 6.14 1.85
N TYR A 43 -13.06 6.75 1.41
CA TYR A 43 -13.03 7.96 0.59
C TYR A 43 -13.47 9.17 1.43
N VAL A 44 -12.71 10.27 1.34
CA VAL A 44 -12.94 11.52 2.05
C VAL A 44 -12.83 12.65 1.03
N SER A 45 -13.95 13.28 0.68
CA SER A 45 -13.99 14.35 -0.32
C SER A 45 -13.75 15.76 0.26
N GLN A 46 -13.75 15.87 1.60
CA GLN A 46 -13.52 17.12 2.33
C GLN A 46 -12.07 17.61 2.24
N ASP A 47 -11.81 18.77 2.83
CA ASP A 47 -10.51 19.43 2.83
C ASP A 47 -9.38 18.60 3.49
N ASP A 48 -8.15 19.07 3.27
CA ASP A 48 -6.94 18.41 3.74
C ASP A 48 -6.89 18.27 5.28
N GLU A 49 -7.58 19.14 6.03
CA GLU A 49 -7.60 19.05 7.50
C GLU A 49 -8.40 17.84 7.95
N VAL A 50 -9.58 17.63 7.38
CA VAL A 50 -10.39 16.44 7.66
C VAL A 50 -9.67 15.16 7.19
N GLN A 51 -9.00 15.20 6.03
CA GLN A 51 -8.23 14.04 5.56
C GLN A 51 -7.10 13.67 6.54
N ARG A 52 -6.39 14.67 7.10
CA ARG A 52 -5.36 14.47 8.13
C ARG A 52 -5.95 13.88 9.42
N ASP A 53 -7.08 14.41 9.88
CA ASP A 53 -7.76 13.90 11.07
C ASP A 53 -8.16 12.43 10.91
N VAL A 54 -8.68 12.04 9.73
CA VAL A 54 -9.04 10.65 9.41
C VAL A 54 -7.80 9.76 9.40
N TYR A 55 -6.71 10.20 8.78
CA TYR A 55 -5.44 9.48 8.78
C TYR A 55 -4.92 9.24 10.21
N ASP A 56 -4.93 10.28 11.05
CA ASP A 56 -4.45 10.19 12.43
C ASP A 56 -5.34 9.28 13.27
N ALA A 57 -6.66 9.35 13.09
CA ALA A 57 -7.61 8.47 13.77
C ALA A 57 -7.39 7.00 13.43
N LEU A 58 -7.23 6.66 12.14
CA LEU A 58 -6.94 5.30 11.69
C LEU A 58 -5.58 4.82 12.22
N SER A 59 -4.55 5.66 12.13
CA SER A 59 -3.21 5.35 12.64
C SER A 59 -3.22 5.07 14.15
N GLN A 60 -3.95 5.88 14.92
CA GLN A 60 -4.13 5.66 16.35
C GLN A 60 -4.95 4.39 16.64
N ALA A 61 -6.00 4.12 15.87
CA ALA A 61 -6.82 2.92 16.05
C ALA A 61 -5.99 1.64 15.86
N VAL A 62 -5.08 1.62 14.88
CA VAL A 62 -4.13 0.50 14.70
C VAL A 62 -3.16 0.40 15.87
N ARG A 63 -2.54 1.51 16.30
CA ARG A 63 -1.61 1.53 17.45
C ARG A 63 -2.27 1.06 18.75
N LYS A 64 -3.54 1.40 18.95
CA LYS A 64 -4.36 1.00 20.10
C LYS A 64 -4.96 -0.40 19.94
N LYS A 65 -4.67 -1.12 18.85
CA LYS A 65 -5.24 -2.44 18.51
C LYS A 65 -6.77 -2.45 18.40
N VAL A 66 -7.39 -1.29 18.17
CA VAL A 66 -8.81 -1.16 17.85
C VAL A 66 -9.08 -1.69 16.44
N ILE A 67 -8.15 -1.44 15.52
CA ILE A 67 -8.03 -2.16 14.25
C ILE A 67 -6.84 -3.11 14.42
N THR A 68 -7.05 -4.41 14.17
CA THR A 68 -5.97 -5.39 14.28
C THR A 68 -4.97 -5.24 13.15
N ARG A 69 -3.73 -5.67 13.38
CA ARG A 69 -2.69 -5.60 12.33
C ARG A 69 -3.08 -6.48 11.14
N GLU A 70 -3.64 -7.64 11.45
CA GLU A 70 -4.15 -8.61 10.49
C GLU A 70 -5.24 -7.99 9.61
N ARG A 71 -6.22 -7.28 10.22
CA ARG A 71 -7.28 -6.60 9.46
C ARG A 71 -6.71 -5.55 8.52
N LEU A 72 -5.71 -4.78 8.96
CA LEU A 72 -5.04 -3.78 8.15
C LEU A 72 -4.28 -4.44 6.98
N ASP A 73 -3.50 -5.48 7.27
CA ASP A 73 -2.70 -6.18 6.25
C ASP A 73 -3.61 -6.79 5.18
N GLU A 74 -4.75 -7.38 5.55
CA GLU A 74 -5.75 -7.86 4.59
C GLU A 74 -6.28 -6.74 3.66
N ALA A 75 -6.63 -5.58 4.22
CA ALA A 75 -7.12 -4.44 3.43
C ALA A 75 -6.06 -3.96 2.43
N VAL A 76 -4.82 -3.84 2.89
CA VAL A 76 -3.68 -3.43 2.08
C VAL A 76 -3.40 -4.46 0.99
N THR A 77 -3.36 -5.74 1.32
CA THR A 77 -3.12 -6.83 0.35
C THR A 77 -4.17 -6.82 -0.76
N ARG A 78 -5.47 -6.76 -0.44
CA ARG A 78 -6.53 -6.69 -1.46
C ARG A 78 -6.37 -5.46 -2.35
N THR A 79 -6.06 -4.31 -1.75
CA THR A 79 -5.84 -3.05 -2.49
C THR A 79 -4.65 -3.15 -3.45
N LEU A 80 -3.53 -3.73 -3.02
CA LEU A 80 -2.35 -3.92 -3.85
C LEU A 80 -2.60 -4.94 -4.97
N VAL A 81 -3.32 -6.03 -4.69
CA VAL A 81 -3.72 -7.02 -5.70
C VAL A 81 -4.59 -6.36 -6.77
N ALA A 82 -5.61 -5.59 -6.39
CA ALA A 82 -6.47 -4.88 -7.34
C ALA A 82 -5.69 -3.87 -8.19
N LYS A 83 -4.74 -3.14 -7.59
CA LYS A 83 -3.86 -2.22 -8.33
C LYS A 83 -2.97 -2.94 -9.35
N ARG A 84 -2.42 -4.10 -8.98
CA ARG A 84 -1.62 -4.94 -9.88
C ARG A 84 -2.46 -5.48 -11.03
N GLU A 85 -3.66 -5.99 -10.75
CA GLU A 85 -4.58 -6.52 -11.76
C GLU A 85 -5.07 -5.43 -12.73
N ALA A 86 -5.23 -4.20 -12.24
CA ALA A 86 -5.56 -3.03 -13.07
C ALA A 86 -4.35 -2.47 -13.86
N GLY A 87 -3.14 -3.01 -13.67
CA GLY A 87 -1.92 -2.53 -14.34
C GLY A 87 -1.43 -1.16 -13.86
N VAL A 88 -1.90 -0.68 -12.70
CA VAL A 88 -1.48 0.62 -12.13
C VAL A 88 -0.35 0.48 -11.09
N LEU A 89 0.06 -0.75 -10.79
CA LEU A 89 1.16 -1.06 -9.89
C LEU A 89 2.01 -2.18 -10.47
N GLU A 90 3.26 -1.85 -10.79
CA GLU A 90 4.32 -2.82 -11.08
C GLU A 90 5.10 -3.06 -9.78
N LEU A 91 5.10 -4.29 -9.30
CA LEU A 91 5.98 -4.69 -8.21
C LEU A 91 7.28 -5.17 -8.83
N GLU A 92 8.36 -4.43 -8.65
CA GLU A 92 9.68 -4.92 -9.01
C GLU A 92 9.94 -6.20 -8.21
N SER A 93 10.16 -7.32 -8.92
CA SER A 93 10.64 -8.55 -8.31
C SER A 93 12.05 -8.25 -7.79
N GLY A 94 12.20 -8.10 -6.48
CA GLY A 94 13.48 -7.81 -5.83
C GLY A 94 14.57 -8.75 -6.36
N GLY A 95 15.41 -8.23 -7.25
CA GLY A 95 16.64 -8.88 -7.68
C GLY A 95 17.60 -8.84 -6.50
N GLY A 96 17.88 -10.01 -5.92
CA GLY A 96 18.95 -10.11 -4.93
C GLY A 96 20.26 -9.66 -5.56
N GLU A 97 20.78 -8.52 -5.11
CA GLU A 97 22.17 -8.14 -5.29
C GLU A 97 23.06 -9.19 -4.61
N SER A 98 23.39 -10.23 -5.37
CA SER A 98 24.54 -11.08 -5.11
C SER A 98 25.75 -10.31 -5.62
N GLY A 99 26.36 -9.50 -4.75
CA GLY A 99 27.64 -8.86 -5.03
C GLY A 99 28.73 -9.91 -5.21
N SER A 100 28.94 -10.40 -6.44
CA SER A 100 30.18 -11.08 -6.81
C SER A 100 31.21 -10.04 -7.22
N GLY A 101 32.00 -9.60 -6.24
CA GLY A 101 33.14 -8.72 -6.45
C GLY A 101 34.23 -9.36 -7.29
N SER A 102 34.69 -8.59 -8.29
CA SER A 102 35.96 -8.60 -9.00
C SER A 102 36.41 -9.87 -9.74
N GLY A 103 36.12 -9.90 -11.04
CA GLY A 103 37.05 -10.41 -12.04
C GLY A 103 37.95 -9.27 -12.54
N SER A 104 39.24 -9.27 -12.19
CA SER A 104 40.25 -8.44 -12.85
C SER A 104 40.93 -9.26 -13.95
N GLY A 105 40.41 -9.18 -15.17
CA GLY A 105 41.08 -9.64 -16.38
C GLY A 105 41.86 -8.49 -17.01
N SER A 106 43.20 -8.54 -16.97
CA SER A 106 44.05 -7.62 -17.73
C SER A 106 44.41 -8.27 -19.07
N SER A 107 43.87 -7.74 -20.17
CA SER A 107 44.45 -7.84 -21.52
C SER A 107 45.90 -7.30 -21.48
N GLY A 108 46.93 -7.82 -22.16
CA GLY A 108 46.98 -8.50 -23.45
C GLY A 108 47.54 -7.52 -24.50
N GLY A 109 48.84 -7.57 -24.81
CA GLY A 109 49.45 -6.74 -25.86
C GLY A 109 50.95 -6.96 -26.01
N GLY A 110 51.34 -8.00 -26.76
CA GLY A 110 52.72 -8.25 -27.18
C GLY A 110 53.12 -7.38 -28.38
N SER A 111 54.37 -6.95 -28.42
CA SER A 111 55.02 -6.36 -29.59
C SER A 111 56.31 -7.12 -29.86
N GLY A 112 56.39 -7.76 -31.02
CA GLY A 112 57.53 -8.51 -31.50
C GLY A 112 58.62 -7.59 -32.06
N GLY A 113 59.87 -8.06 -31.96
CA GLY A 113 61.05 -7.37 -32.44
C GLY A 113 61.22 -7.37 -33.97
N GLY A 114 62.11 -6.49 -34.42
CA GLY A 114 62.60 -6.42 -35.79
C GLY A 114 63.90 -5.64 -35.82
N SER A 115 65.02 -6.37 -35.83
CA SER A 115 66.36 -5.86 -36.07
C SER A 115 66.53 -5.45 -37.54
N GLY A 116 67.13 -4.29 -37.78
CA GLY A 116 67.50 -3.78 -39.10
C GLY A 116 68.14 -2.42 -38.99
#